data_AF-A0A5A7UHF6-F1
#
_entry.id   AF-A0A5A7UHF6-F1
#
_cell.length_a   1.000
_cell.length_b   1.000
_cell.length_c   1.000
_cell.angle_alpha   90.00
_cell.angle_beta   90.00
_cell.angle_gamma   90.00
#
_symmetry.space_group_name_H-M   'P 1'
#
loop_
_entity.id
_entity.type
_entity.pdbx_description
1 polymer ?
#
loop_
_entity_poly.entity_id
_entity_poly.type
_entity_poly.pdbx_seq_one_letter_code
_entity_poly.pdbx_strand_id
1 'polypeptide(L)'
;MTQKQLGDRLTTTEGDIGAIKQEMQRIPILEKTVEKIHVILVKMYDDRQSQQGCRNPLARESGAGQDRIKFKKLEMPVFNGEDPDGWFYRVEHYFQLQLLNEQEKFKSQ
;
A
#
# COMPACT_ATOMS: atom_id res chain seq x y z
N MET A 1 47.70 -13.81 -6.81
CA MET A 1 46.45 -14.19 -6.10
C MET A 1 45.29 -13.22 -6.34
N THR A 2 45.54 -11.94 -6.60
CA THR A 2 44.50 -10.90 -6.74
C THR A 2 43.62 -11.03 -7.99
N GLN A 3 44.17 -11.45 -9.13
CA GLN A 3 43.39 -11.60 -10.39
C GLN A 3 42.32 -12.70 -10.30
N LYS A 4 42.59 -13.79 -9.58
CA LYS A 4 41.65 -14.90 -9.38
C LYS A 4 40.43 -14.45 -8.57
N GLN A 5 40.65 -13.72 -7.48
CA GLN A 5 39.57 -13.17 -6.65
C GLN A 5 38.68 -12.18 -7.41
N LEU A 6 39.23 -11.42 -8.35
CA LEU A 6 38.43 -10.54 -9.21
C LEU A 6 37.54 -11.34 -10.17
N GLY A 7 38.05 -12.44 -10.74
CA GLY A 7 37.25 -13.34 -11.58
C GLY A 7 36.12 -14.01 -10.81
N ASP A 8 36.38 -14.51 -9.61
CA ASP A 8 35.37 -15.14 -8.76
C ASP A 8 34.28 -14.14 -8.35
N ARG A 9 34.66 -12.89 -8.06
CA ARG A 9 33.69 -11.81 -7.78
C ARG A 9 32.87 -11.44 -9.02
N LEU A 10 33.50 -11.35 -10.19
CA LEU A 10 32.81 -11.02 -11.44
C LEU A 10 31.74 -12.06 -11.77
N THR A 11 32.11 -13.35 -11.75
CA THR A 11 31.18 -14.45 -12.01
C THR A 11 30.03 -14.49 -11.01
N THR A 12 30.30 -14.21 -9.73
CA THR A 12 29.26 -14.08 -8.70
C THR A 12 28.30 -12.94 -9.03
N THR A 13 28.82 -11.75 -9.36
CA THR A 13 27.99 -10.59 -9.70
C THR A 13 27.19 -10.79 -10.99
N GLU A 14 27.74 -11.48 -11.98
CA GLU A 14 27.03 -11.83 -13.22
C GLU A 14 25.82 -12.75 -12.92
N GLY A 15 25.98 -13.70 -11.99
CA GLY A 15 24.90 -14.53 -11.49
C GLY A 15 23.81 -13.72 -10.79
N ASP A 16 24.18 -12.85 -9.86
CA ASP A 16 23.25 -12.00 -9.11
C ASP A 16 22.46 -11.06 -10.04
N ILE A 17 23.13 -10.45 -11.03
CA ILE A 17 22.48 -9.61 -12.04
C ILE A 17 21.47 -10.43 -12.86
N GLY A 18 21.80 -11.67 -13.19
CA GLY A 18 20.88 -12.61 -13.85
C GLY A 18 19.61 -12.86 -13.02
N ALA A 19 19.77 -13.13 -11.72
CA ALA A 19 18.64 -13.35 -10.81
C ALA A 19 17.76 -12.09 -10.66
N ILE A 20 18.39 -10.92 -10.51
CA ILE A 20 17.67 -9.63 -10.44
C ILE A 20 16.88 -9.39 -11.72
N LYS A 21 17.49 -9.63 -12.88
CA LYS A 21 16.83 -9.46 -14.18
C LYS A 21 15.61 -10.38 -14.31
N GLN A 22 15.67 -11.59 -13.76
CA GLN A 22 14.53 -12.50 -13.73
C GLN A 22 13.40 -11.98 -12.84
N GLU A 23 13.70 -11.51 -11.63
CA GLU A 23 12.68 -10.96 -10.73
C GLU A 23 12.06 -9.66 -11.29
N MET A 24 12.86 -8.82 -11.95
CA MET A 24 12.35 -7.61 -12.62
C MET A 24 11.31 -7.92 -13.69
N GLN A 25 11.41 -9.07 -14.37
CA GLN A 25 10.39 -9.49 -15.34
C GLN A 25 9.05 -9.86 -14.69
N ARG A 26 9.03 -10.17 -13.39
CA ARG A 26 7.80 -10.50 -12.65
C ARG A 26 7.05 -9.26 -12.16
N ILE A 27 7.73 -8.13 -11.99
CA ILE A 27 7.16 -6.87 -11.46
C ILE A 27 5.92 -6.40 -12.25
N PRO A 28 5.91 -6.35 -13.60
CA PRO A 28 4.75 -5.86 -14.36
C PRO A 28 3.48 -6.68 -14.17
N ILE A 29 3.61 -7.98 -13.87
CA ILE A 29 2.47 -8.87 -13.62
C ILE A 29 1.86 -8.54 -12.26
N LEU A 30 2.71 -8.28 -11.27
CA LEU A 30 2.27 -7.87 -9.94
C LEU A 30 1.60 -6.49 -9.99
N GLU A 31 2.17 -5.54 -10.72
CA GLU A 31 1.57 -4.21 -10.94
C GLU A 31 0.16 -4.32 -11.52
N LYS A 32 -0.03 -5.12 -12.57
CA LYS A 32 -1.36 -5.37 -13.15
C LYS A 32 -2.33 -6.03 -12.18
N THR A 33 -1.84 -6.84 -11.24
CA THR A 33 -2.68 -7.48 -10.23
C THR A 33 -3.13 -6.48 -9.17
N VAL A 34 -2.21 -5.62 -8.71
CA VAL A 34 -2.52 -4.53 -7.77
C VAL A 34 -3.48 -3.53 -8.41
N GLU A 35 -3.29 -3.17 -9.67
CA GLU A 35 -4.19 -2.27 -10.40
C GLU A 35 -5.63 -2.82 -10.48
N LYS A 36 -5.77 -4.11 -10.78
CA LYS A 36 -7.09 -4.77 -10.79
C LYS A 36 -7.75 -4.76 -9.42
N ILE A 37 -6.98 -5.04 -8.37
CA ILE A 37 -7.48 -5.00 -6.99
C ILE A 37 -7.91 -3.58 -6.65
N HIS A 38 -7.13 -2.56 -7.01
CA HIS A 38 -7.49 -1.15 -6.79
C HIS A 38 -8.82 -0.79 -7.47
N VAL A 39 -8.99 -1.15 -8.75
CA VAL A 39 -10.25 -0.92 -9.48
C VAL A 39 -11.44 -1.61 -8.81
N ILE A 40 -11.27 -2.83 -8.31
CA ILE A 40 -12.33 -3.57 -7.59
C ILE A 40 -12.68 -2.84 -6.28
N LEU A 41 -11.68 -2.45 -5.50
CA LEU A 41 -11.89 -1.76 -4.22
C LEU A 41 -12.60 -0.41 -4.39
N VAL A 42 -12.19 0.39 -5.39
CA VAL A 42 -12.83 1.67 -5.70
C VAL A 42 -14.30 1.47 -6.07
N LYS A 43 -14.62 0.50 -6.93
CA LYS A 43 -16.01 0.21 -7.31
C LYS A 43 -16.86 -0.23 -6.12
N MET A 44 -16.32 -1.11 -5.27
CA MET A 44 -17.02 -1.56 -4.07
C MET A 44 -17.28 -0.43 -3.07
N TYR A 45 -16.43 0.60 -3.04
CA TYR A 45 -16.62 1.78 -2.19
C TYR A 45 -17.78 2.65 -2.69
N ASP A 46 -17.85 2.92 -4.00
CA ASP A 46 -18.94 3.68 -4.63
C ASP A 46 -20.30 2.97 -4.48
N ASP A 47 -20.32 1.64 -4.65
CA ASP A 47 -21.52 0.81 -4.48
C ASP A 47 -22.03 0.78 -3.03
N ARG A 48 -21.11 0.82 -2.04
CA ARG A 48 -21.47 0.84 -0.62
C ARG A 48 -21.97 2.21 -0.18
N GLN A 49 -21.37 3.31 -0.65
CA GLN A 49 -21.86 4.66 -0.36
C GLN A 49 -23.25 4.92 -0.95
N SER A 50 -23.53 4.42 -2.15
CA SER A 50 -24.86 4.55 -2.78
C SER A 50 -25.96 3.73 -2.07
N GLN A 51 -25.61 2.64 -1.38
CA GLN A 51 -26.55 1.87 -0.54
C GLN A 51 -26.68 2.38 0.91
N GLN A 52 -25.67 3.05 1.47
CA GLN A 52 -25.69 3.59 2.83
C GLN A 52 -26.52 4.87 3.02
N GLY A 53 -27.15 5.39 1.96
CA GLY A 53 -28.14 6.47 2.06
C GLY A 53 -29.43 6.11 2.81
N CYS A 54 -29.60 4.88 3.29
CA CYS A 54 -30.84 4.43 3.95
C CYS A 54 -30.66 3.61 5.26
N ARG A 55 -29.51 3.68 5.94
CA ARG A 55 -29.42 3.17 7.34
C ARG A 55 -28.33 3.88 8.15
N ASN A 56 -28.73 4.86 8.97
CA ASN A 56 -28.34 5.00 10.38
C ASN A 56 -28.89 6.30 11.02
N PRO A 57 -29.87 6.21 11.95
CA PRO A 57 -30.30 7.36 12.76
C PRO A 57 -29.49 7.64 14.05
N LEU A 58 -28.34 6.99 14.31
CA LEU A 58 -27.76 6.97 15.68
C LEU A 58 -26.32 7.50 15.85
N ALA A 59 -25.81 8.35 14.96
CA ALA A 59 -24.53 9.02 15.20
C ALA A 59 -24.70 10.55 15.30
N ARG A 60 -25.46 10.99 16.30
CA ARG A 60 -25.37 12.36 16.81
C ARG A 60 -24.53 12.32 18.08
N GLU A 61 -23.63 13.29 18.19
CA GLU A 61 -22.91 13.73 19.39
C GLU A 61 -21.61 12.98 19.72
N SER A 62 -20.49 13.52 19.23
CA SER A 62 -19.62 14.35 20.07
C SER A 62 -18.45 14.88 19.24
N GLY A 63 -18.47 16.19 18.98
CA GLY A 63 -17.30 16.90 18.48
C GLY A 63 -16.35 17.22 19.63
N ALA A 64 -15.08 16.85 19.49
CA ALA A 64 -13.94 17.53 20.10
C ALA A 64 -12.64 16.91 19.59
N GLY A 65 -11.76 17.74 19.02
CA GLY A 65 -10.34 17.41 18.91
C GLY A 65 -9.84 16.98 17.54
N GLN A 66 -9.82 17.92 16.59
CA GLN A 66 -8.85 17.97 15.49
C GLN A 66 -7.40 18.14 16.02
N ASP A 67 -7.00 17.42 17.06
CA ASP A 67 -5.70 17.61 17.68
C ASP A 67 -4.73 16.50 17.27
N ARG A 68 -3.98 16.84 16.22
CA ARG A 68 -2.65 16.31 15.93
C ARG A 68 -2.68 14.81 15.63
N ILE A 69 -3.07 14.49 14.39
CA ILE A 69 -2.58 13.27 13.72
C ILE A 69 -1.06 13.44 13.63
N LYS A 70 -0.36 13.06 14.71
CA LYS A 70 1.10 12.96 14.72
C LYS A 70 1.39 11.88 13.69
N PHE A 71 2.13 12.24 12.64
CA PHE A 71 2.71 11.31 11.66
C PHE A 71 3.62 10.30 12.37
N LYS A 72 3.01 9.38 13.12
CA LYS A 72 3.64 8.13 13.50
C LYS A 72 3.72 7.37 12.20
N LYS A 73 4.94 7.10 11.74
CA LYS A 73 5.26 6.27 10.57
C LYS A 73 4.25 5.12 10.53
N LEU A 74 3.25 5.24 9.66
CA LEU A 74 2.17 4.27 9.58
C LEU A 74 2.83 2.98 9.08
N GLU A 75 2.84 1.95 9.90
CA GLU A 75 3.34 0.63 9.51
C GLU A 75 2.22 -0.08 8.73
N MET A 76 2.59 -0.85 7.70
CA MET A 76 1.64 -1.62 6.90
C MET A 76 0.83 -2.56 7.82
N PRO A 77 -0.52 -2.46 7.85
CA PRO A 77 -1.32 -3.36 8.68
C PRO A 77 -1.23 -4.80 8.17
N VAL A 78 -0.60 -5.69 8.93
CA VAL A 78 -0.55 -7.13 8.62
C VAL A 78 -1.82 -7.81 9.14
N PHE A 79 -2.45 -8.66 8.30
CA PHE A 79 -3.62 -9.43 8.72
C PHE A 79 -3.16 -10.61 9.58
N ASN A 80 -3.68 -10.70 10.81
CA ASN A 80 -3.37 -11.74 11.77
C ASN A 80 -4.49 -12.80 11.89
N GLY A 81 -5.54 -12.73 11.06
CA GLY A 81 -6.67 -13.68 11.08
C GLY A 81 -7.80 -13.30 12.04
N GLU A 82 -7.58 -12.32 12.92
CA GLU A 82 -8.61 -11.77 13.82
C GLU A 82 -9.20 -10.49 13.23
N ASP A 83 -10.52 -10.34 13.37
CA ASP A 83 -11.28 -9.14 12.98
C ASP A 83 -11.00 -8.65 11.54
N PRO A 84 -11.57 -9.32 10.53
CA PRO A 84 -11.44 -8.94 9.13
C PRO A 84 -11.91 -7.50 8.88
N ASP A 85 -13.07 -7.12 9.45
CA ASP A 85 -13.67 -5.80 9.25
C ASP A 85 -12.79 -4.67 9.82
N GLY A 86 -12.25 -4.84 11.02
CA GLY A 86 -11.30 -3.88 11.59
C GLY A 86 -9.96 -3.85 10.86
N TRP A 87 -9.49 -4.97 10.28
CA TRP A 87 -8.31 -4.95 9.42
C TRP A 87 -8.56 -4.17 8.13
N PHE A 88 -9.70 -4.37 7.47
CA PHE A 88 -10.10 -3.60 6.30
C PHE A 88 -10.11 -2.10 6.58
N TYR A 89 -10.68 -1.67 7.72
CA TYR A 89 -10.69 -0.26 8.12
C TYR A 89 -9.28 0.32 8.31
N ARG A 90 -8.36 -0.45 8.93
CA ARG A 90 -6.96 -0.02 9.11
C ARG A 90 -6.23 0.11 7.77
N VAL A 91 -6.45 -0.82 6.86
CA VAL A 91 -5.86 -0.80 5.51
C VAL A 91 -6.41 0.35 4.68
N GLU A 92 -7.73 0.57 4.74
CA GLU A 92 -8.40 1.69 4.07
C GLU A 92 -7.82 3.03 4.53
N HIS A 93 -7.72 3.25 5.85
CA HIS A 93 -7.11 4.45 6.40
C HIS A 93 -5.62 4.60 6.06
N TYR A 94 -4.88 3.49 5.97
CA TYR A 94 -3.47 3.52 5.57
C TYR A 94 -3.30 4.05 4.14
N PHE A 95 -4.09 3.54 3.20
CA PHE A 95 -4.02 3.97 1.80
C PHE A 95 -4.53 5.39 1.58
N GLN A 96 -5.59 5.80 2.27
CA GLN A 96 -6.08 7.18 2.23
C GLN A 96 -5.01 8.18 2.68
N LEU A 97 -4.27 7.88 3.75
CA LEU A 97 -3.19 8.73 4.24
C LEU A 97 -1.96 8.73 3.32
N GLN A 98 -1.61 7.60 2.70
CA GLN A 98 -0.50 7.53 1.74
C GLN A 98 -0.80 8.29 0.44
N LEU A 99 -2.03 8.20 -0.06
CA LEU A 99 -2.49 8.89 -1.27
C LEU A 99 -2.50 10.42 -1.09
N LEU A 100 -2.88 10.90 0.10
CA LEU A 100 -2.80 12.32 0.47
C LEU A 100 -1.36 12.84 0.47
N ASN A 101 -0.41 12.05 0.99
CA ASN A 101 1.01 12.42 1.03
C ASN A 101 1.63 12.52 -0.38
N GLU A 102 1.23 11.64 -1.31
CA GLU A 102 1.69 11.74 -2.71
C GLU A 102 1.07 12.94 -3.43
N GLN A 103 -0.23 13.21 -3.26
CA GLN A 103 -0.86 14.37 -3.89
C GLN A 103 -0.37 15.71 -3.34
N GLU A 104 -0.03 15.81 -2.06
CA GLU A 104 0.59 17.02 -1.50
C GLU A 104 2.00 17.26 -2.04
N LYS A 105 2.77 16.18 -2.29
CA LYS A 105 4.09 16.27 -2.92
C LYS A 105 4.03 16.80 -4.36
N PHE A 106 2.99 16.47 -5.12
CA PHE A 106 2.81 16.95 -6.49
C PHE A 106 2.32 18.40 -6.60
N LYS A 107 1.77 18.99 -5.54
CA LYS A 107 1.28 20.38 -5.56
C LYS A 107 2.32 21.41 -5.12
N SER A 108 3.49 20.97 -4.66
CA SER A 108 4.55 21.85 -4.15
C SER A 108 5.81 21.90 -5.05
N GLN A 109 5.71 21.53 -6.33
CA GLN A 109 6.81 21.60 -7.29
C GLN A 109 6.45 22.44 -8.52
#